data_AF-A0A9P8LCP9-F1
#
_entry.id   AF-A0A9P8LCP9-F1
#
_cell.length_a   1.000
_cell.length_b   1.000
_cell.length_c   1.000
_cell.angle_alpha   90.00
_cell.angle_beta   90.00
_cell.angle_gamma   90.00
#
_symmetry.space_group_name_H-M   'P 1'
#
loop_
_entity.id
_entity.type
_entity.pdbx_description
1 polymer ?
#
loop_
_entity_poly.entity_id
_entity_poly.type
_entity_poly.pdbx_seq_one_letter_code
_entity_poly.pdbx_strand_id
1 'polypeptide(L)'
;LGFFKEGLRNVKKNYALSREITRTKATRGRLKEAVEKGLLSRSDFQLLHRSAHDIKRVPIFALMLVVFGEFTPLVVVMVSGVVPWTCRIPKQILSDRVKLERRRETSFRNLEALPPVAAEMPLKSLGRNQLLHISVSLGLHSSLWPESMGLPPSVVLRRRIRRRMSYLEQDDLLIQRDGGVQAMSLEEIQMALAERGVDILGKSEAQLRSQLRSWLRARSKGPITALFLTRPSVWTV
;
A
#
# COMPACT_ATOMS: atom_id res chain seq x y z
N LEU A 1 6.51 -21.65 -16.91
CA LEU A 1 7.54 -20.58 -16.75
C LEU A 1 7.30 -19.29 -17.55
N GLY A 2 6.64 -19.33 -18.73
CA GLY A 2 6.47 -18.15 -19.61
C GLY A 2 5.87 -16.91 -18.94
N PHE A 3 4.81 -17.09 -18.15
CA PHE A 3 4.18 -16.00 -17.37
C PHE A 3 5.19 -15.21 -16.51
N PHE A 4 6.05 -15.89 -15.75
CA PHE A 4 7.03 -15.23 -14.88
C PHE A 4 8.14 -14.53 -15.66
N LYS A 5 8.55 -15.09 -16.81
CA LYS A 5 9.53 -14.45 -17.70
C LYS A 5 8.96 -13.14 -18.27
N GLU A 6 7.69 -13.13 -18.68
CA GLU A 6 7.02 -11.92 -19.14
C GLU A 6 6.84 -10.89 -18.01
N GLY A 7 6.47 -11.35 -16.82
CA GLY A 7 6.41 -10.49 -15.63
C GLY A 7 7.74 -9.80 -15.32
N LEU A 8 8.87 -10.52 -15.39
CA LEU A 8 10.21 -9.94 -15.21
C LEU A 8 10.59 -8.97 -16.33
N ARG A 9 10.20 -9.25 -17.57
CA ARG A 9 10.36 -8.32 -18.70
C ARG A 9 9.61 -7.01 -18.43
N ASN A 10 8.40 -7.09 -17.89
CA ASN A 10 7.61 -5.93 -17.50
C ASN A 10 8.26 -5.15 -16.34
N VAL A 11 8.90 -5.81 -15.36
CA VAL A 11 9.69 -5.09 -14.33
C VAL A 11 10.80 -4.28 -14.98
N LYS A 12 11.55 -4.87 -15.93
CA LYS A 12 12.65 -4.18 -16.63
C LYS A 12 12.14 -2.97 -17.42
N LYS A 13 11.03 -3.13 -18.16
CA LYS A 13 10.38 -2.03 -18.89
C LYS A 13 9.95 -0.90 -17.94
N ASN A 14 9.24 -1.23 -16.87
CA ASN A 14 8.81 -0.26 -15.86
C ASN A 14 9.98 0.46 -15.19
N TYR A 15 11.10 -0.24 -14.97
CA TYR A 15 12.32 0.35 -14.44
C TYR A 15 13.02 1.30 -15.42
N ALA A 16 13.01 0.98 -16.72
CA ALA A 16 13.53 1.90 -17.73
C ALA A 16 12.70 3.20 -17.77
N LEU A 17 11.37 3.07 -17.80
CA LEU A 17 10.45 4.22 -17.80
C LEU A 17 10.58 5.05 -16.51
N SER A 18 10.70 4.41 -15.35
CA SER A 18 10.85 5.13 -14.07
C SER A 18 12.16 5.93 -14.01
N ARG A 19 13.26 5.40 -14.60
CA ARG A 19 14.52 6.14 -14.75
C ARG A 19 14.39 7.32 -15.70
N GLU A 20 13.65 7.17 -16.79
CA GLU A 20 13.41 8.25 -17.75
C GLU A 20 12.61 9.39 -17.13
N ILE A 21 11.54 9.09 -16.38
CA ILE A 21 10.78 10.08 -15.60
C ILE A 21 11.69 10.80 -14.61
N THR A 22 12.52 10.04 -13.88
CA THR A 22 13.46 10.61 -12.89
C THR A 22 14.46 11.56 -13.55
N ARG A 23 14.89 11.26 -14.77
CA ARG A 23 15.82 12.08 -15.56
C ARG A 23 15.15 13.35 -16.09
N THR A 24 14.00 13.20 -16.74
CA THR A 24 13.31 14.29 -17.47
C THR A 24 12.60 15.26 -16.54
N LYS A 25 11.98 14.75 -15.47
CA LYS A 25 11.21 15.55 -14.50
C LYS A 25 12.02 15.96 -13.27
N ALA A 26 13.35 15.78 -13.33
CA ALA A 26 14.32 16.16 -12.30
C ALA A 26 13.97 15.73 -10.86
N THR A 27 13.34 14.57 -10.68
CA THR A 27 12.75 14.16 -9.39
C THR A 27 13.77 13.53 -8.42
N ARG A 28 15.07 13.56 -8.74
CA ARG A 28 16.15 12.88 -7.99
C ARG A 28 16.14 13.25 -6.51
N GLY A 29 15.57 12.37 -5.68
CA GLY A 29 15.48 12.53 -4.24
C GLY A 29 14.45 13.58 -3.76
N ARG A 30 13.74 14.24 -4.66
CA ARG A 30 12.80 15.34 -4.37
C ARG A 30 11.40 15.06 -4.93
N LEU A 31 10.93 13.83 -4.72
CA LEU A 31 9.63 13.38 -5.23
C LEU A 31 8.48 14.26 -4.73
N LYS A 32 8.50 14.62 -3.45
CA LYS A 32 7.49 15.48 -2.84
C LYS A 32 7.41 16.85 -3.52
N GLU A 33 8.55 17.51 -3.71
CA GLU A 33 8.60 18.81 -4.40
C GLU A 33 8.10 18.72 -5.84
N ALA A 34 8.41 17.62 -6.54
CA ALA A 34 7.96 17.43 -7.91
C ALA A 34 6.44 17.22 -8.02
N VAL A 35 5.84 16.56 -7.01
CA VAL A 35 4.38 16.44 -6.90
C VAL A 35 3.74 17.81 -6.62
N GLU A 36 4.27 18.54 -5.64
CA GLU A 36 3.78 19.88 -5.25
C GLU A 36 3.89 20.91 -6.39
N LYS A 37 4.96 20.85 -7.19
CA LYS A 37 5.17 21.72 -8.36
C LYS A 37 4.38 21.31 -9.60
N GLY A 38 3.55 20.26 -9.52
CA GLY A 38 2.75 19.83 -10.67
C GLY A 38 3.54 19.09 -11.76
N LEU A 39 4.80 18.72 -11.52
CA LEU A 39 5.67 18.12 -12.55
C LEU A 39 5.29 16.66 -12.85
N LEU A 40 4.82 15.93 -11.84
CA LEU A 40 4.48 14.50 -11.94
C LEU A 40 2.97 14.30 -11.97
N SER A 41 2.49 13.47 -12.91
CA SER A 41 1.13 12.91 -12.85
C SER A 41 1.03 11.82 -11.79
N ARG A 42 -0.19 11.41 -11.45
CA ARG A 42 -0.47 10.26 -10.60
C ARG A 42 0.11 8.98 -11.19
N SER A 43 -0.02 8.78 -12.50
CA SER A 43 0.53 7.59 -13.18
C SER A 43 2.06 7.54 -13.07
N ASP A 44 2.75 8.68 -13.23
CA ASP A 44 4.21 8.77 -13.05
C ASP A 44 4.60 8.43 -11.61
N PHE A 45 3.92 9.06 -10.64
CA PHE A 45 4.17 8.85 -9.22
C PHE A 45 3.99 7.38 -8.82
N GLN A 46 2.90 6.76 -9.28
CA GLN A 46 2.63 5.35 -9.07
C GLN A 46 3.74 4.50 -9.71
N LEU A 47 4.08 4.72 -10.97
CA LEU A 47 5.13 3.97 -11.67
C LEU A 47 6.48 4.03 -10.94
N LEU A 48 6.91 5.22 -10.49
CA LEU A 48 8.13 5.40 -9.71
C LEU A 48 8.11 4.55 -8.42
N HIS A 49 7.00 4.58 -7.69
CA HIS A 49 6.86 3.85 -6.43
C HIS A 49 6.79 2.33 -6.64
N ARG A 50 6.01 1.86 -7.62
CA ARG A 50 5.86 0.42 -7.95
C ARG A 50 7.17 -0.17 -8.49
N SER A 51 7.83 0.56 -9.39
CA SER A 51 9.11 0.12 -9.97
C SER A 51 10.20 -0.06 -8.91
N ALA A 52 10.30 0.86 -7.95
CA ALA A 52 11.24 0.75 -6.83
C ALA A 52 10.94 -0.45 -5.91
N HIS A 53 9.67 -0.85 -5.79
CA HIS A 53 9.25 -2.03 -5.04
C HIS A 53 9.65 -3.33 -5.74
N ASP A 54 9.37 -3.43 -7.04
CA ASP A 54 9.59 -4.62 -7.85
C ASP A 54 11.08 -4.89 -8.07
N ILE A 55 11.87 -3.86 -8.42
CA ILE A 55 13.29 -4.03 -8.72
C ILE A 55 14.08 -4.60 -7.52
N LYS A 56 13.71 -4.24 -6.29
CA LYS A 56 14.33 -4.76 -5.06
C LYS A 56 14.02 -6.23 -4.81
N ARG A 57 12.97 -6.77 -5.44
CA ARG A 57 12.51 -8.16 -5.29
C ARG A 57 13.01 -9.08 -6.40
N VAL A 58 13.40 -8.51 -7.56
CA VAL A 58 13.91 -9.27 -8.69
C VAL A 58 15.05 -10.22 -8.32
N PRO A 59 16.08 -9.84 -7.54
CA PRO A 59 17.19 -10.77 -7.25
C PRO A 59 16.73 -12.05 -6.54
N ILE A 60 15.93 -11.90 -5.47
CA ILE A 60 15.43 -13.04 -4.68
C ILE A 60 14.45 -13.87 -5.51
N PHE A 61 13.57 -13.22 -6.27
CA PHE A 61 12.60 -13.90 -7.12
C PHE A 61 13.27 -14.66 -8.29
N ALA A 62 14.31 -14.08 -8.89
CA ALA A 62 15.08 -14.73 -9.95
C ALA A 62 15.81 -15.97 -9.43
N LEU A 63 16.41 -15.89 -8.24
CA LEU A 63 17.01 -17.05 -7.58
C LEU A 63 15.96 -18.15 -7.35
N MET A 64 14.78 -17.79 -6.84
CA MET A 64 13.68 -18.73 -6.64
C MET A 64 13.24 -19.41 -7.95
N LEU A 65 13.16 -18.67 -9.07
CA LEU A 65 12.85 -19.25 -10.38
C LEU A 65 13.92 -20.25 -10.85
N VAL A 66 15.19 -19.98 -10.58
CA VAL A 66 16.29 -20.89 -10.93
C VAL A 66 16.23 -22.17 -10.11
N VAL A 67 15.96 -22.06 -8.80
CA VAL A 67 15.92 -23.21 -7.88
C VAL A 67 14.70 -24.10 -8.13
N PHE A 68 13.51 -23.50 -8.28
CA PHE A 68 12.25 -24.26 -8.35
C PHE A 68 11.75 -24.51 -9.78
N GLY A 69 12.27 -23.79 -10.78
CA GLY A 69 11.91 -23.96 -12.18
C GLY A 69 10.40 -23.96 -12.39
N GLU A 70 9.87 -25.06 -12.92
CA GLU A 70 8.45 -25.23 -13.22
C GLU A 70 7.55 -25.32 -11.99
N PHE A 71 8.09 -25.68 -10.82
CA PHE A 71 7.35 -25.75 -9.55
C PHE A 71 7.16 -24.39 -8.89
N THR A 72 7.71 -23.31 -9.46
CA THR A 72 7.56 -21.94 -8.94
C THR A 72 6.11 -21.53 -8.65
N PRO A 73 5.08 -21.85 -9.46
CA PRO A 73 3.68 -21.54 -9.15
C PRO A 73 3.20 -22.07 -7.80
N LEU A 74 3.71 -23.23 -7.35
CA LEU A 74 3.36 -23.79 -6.04
C LEU A 74 4.02 -22.98 -4.91
N VAL A 75 5.28 -22.61 -5.08
CA VAL A 75 6.07 -21.87 -4.07
C VAL A 75 5.56 -20.44 -3.89
N VAL A 76 5.20 -19.74 -4.99
CA VAL A 76 4.75 -18.33 -4.90
C VAL A 76 3.44 -18.18 -4.12
N VAL A 77 2.58 -19.19 -4.13
CA VAL A 77 1.34 -19.18 -3.33
C VAL A 77 1.66 -19.19 -1.82
N MET A 78 2.76 -19.82 -1.43
CA MET A 78 3.23 -19.86 -0.03
C MET A 78 3.99 -18.59 0.36
N VAL A 79 4.76 -18.00 -0.56
CA VAL A 79 5.66 -16.88 -0.28
C VAL A 79 5.41 -15.69 -1.22
N SER A 80 4.40 -14.87 -0.92
CA SER A 80 4.07 -13.68 -1.73
C SER A 80 4.99 -12.47 -1.51
N GLY A 81 5.73 -12.44 -0.41
CA GLY A 81 6.56 -11.28 -0.02
C GLY A 81 7.72 -10.96 -0.95
N VAL A 82 8.24 -11.98 -1.65
CA VAL A 82 9.41 -11.88 -2.55
C VAL A 82 9.02 -11.73 -4.03
N VAL A 83 7.74 -11.87 -4.36
CA VAL A 83 7.25 -11.87 -5.74
C VAL A 83 6.96 -10.44 -6.21
N PRO A 84 7.62 -9.95 -7.29
CA PRO A 84 7.29 -8.67 -7.91
C PRO A 84 5.82 -8.62 -8.32
N TRP A 85 5.20 -7.44 -8.29
CA TRP A 85 3.77 -7.29 -8.60
C TRP A 85 3.40 -7.75 -10.00
N THR A 86 4.27 -7.53 -10.99
CA THR A 86 4.07 -8.01 -12.37
C THR A 86 4.12 -9.54 -12.51
N CYS A 87 4.61 -10.26 -11.49
CA CYS A 87 4.72 -11.71 -11.46
C CYS A 87 3.68 -12.36 -10.54
N ARG A 88 2.75 -11.60 -9.96
CA ARG A 88 1.73 -12.14 -9.05
C ARG A 88 0.53 -12.68 -9.81
N ILE A 89 0.08 -13.85 -9.39
CA ILE A 89 -1.07 -14.55 -9.98
C ILE A 89 -2.36 -14.01 -9.33
N PRO A 90 -3.51 -13.88 -10.04
CA PRO A 90 -4.75 -13.36 -9.46
C PRO A 90 -5.18 -14.04 -8.16
N LYS A 91 -5.14 -15.39 -8.11
CA LYS A 91 -5.47 -16.16 -6.90
C LYS A 91 -4.57 -15.81 -5.70
N GLN A 92 -3.29 -15.51 -5.95
CA GLN A 92 -2.33 -15.09 -4.94
C GLN A 92 -2.69 -13.69 -4.40
N ILE A 93 -3.02 -12.75 -5.29
CA ILE A 93 -3.44 -11.39 -4.91
C ILE A 93 -4.73 -11.44 -4.08
N LEU A 94 -5.71 -12.25 -4.49
CA LEU A 94 -6.96 -12.43 -3.76
C LEU A 94 -6.72 -13.04 -2.37
N SER A 95 -5.89 -14.07 -2.27
CA SER A 95 -5.54 -14.67 -0.97
C SER A 95 -4.83 -13.67 -0.04
N ASP A 96 -3.89 -12.89 -0.57
CA ASP A 96 -3.22 -11.82 0.18
C ASP A 96 -4.23 -10.78 0.71
N ARG A 97 -5.20 -10.37 -0.12
CA ARG A 97 -6.25 -9.41 0.25
C ARG A 97 -7.16 -9.97 1.36
N VAL A 98 -7.66 -11.20 1.20
CA VAL A 98 -8.49 -11.88 2.21
C VAL A 98 -7.76 -11.97 3.55
N LYS A 99 -6.48 -12.39 3.54
CA LYS A 99 -5.66 -12.46 4.75
C LYS A 99 -5.42 -11.09 5.38
N LEU A 100 -5.25 -10.03 4.59
CA LEU A 100 -5.08 -8.67 5.10
C LEU A 100 -6.36 -8.15 5.75
N GLU A 101 -7.52 -8.27 5.10
CA GLU A 101 -8.80 -7.82 5.64
C GLU A 101 -9.16 -8.57 6.93
N ARG A 102 -8.94 -9.89 7.00
CA ARG A 102 -9.16 -10.66 8.24
C ARG A 102 -8.30 -10.18 9.39
N ARG A 103 -6.99 -9.94 9.15
CA ARG A 103 -6.07 -9.42 10.19
C ARG A 103 -6.48 -8.00 10.62
N ARG A 104 -6.89 -7.17 9.67
CA ARG A 104 -7.40 -5.82 9.93
C ARG A 104 -8.64 -5.88 10.81
N GLU A 105 -9.58 -6.76 10.51
CA GLU A 105 -10.78 -6.98 11.31
C GLU A 105 -10.43 -7.36 12.77
N THR A 106 -9.59 -8.36 12.97
CA THR A 106 -9.11 -8.74 14.32
C THR A 106 -8.42 -7.56 15.01
N SER A 107 -7.63 -6.79 14.27
CA SER A 107 -6.92 -5.64 14.83
C SER A 107 -7.83 -4.49 15.23
N PHE A 108 -8.98 -4.30 14.56
CA PHE A 108 -10.00 -3.31 14.96
C PHE A 108 -10.73 -3.76 16.23
N ARG A 109 -11.11 -5.04 16.34
CA ARG A 109 -11.71 -5.58 17.58
C ARG A 109 -10.80 -5.37 18.79
N ASN A 110 -9.50 -5.59 18.61
CA ASN A 110 -8.51 -5.34 19.67
C ASN A 110 -8.33 -3.84 19.98
N LEU A 111 -8.57 -2.95 19.02
CA LEU A 111 -8.47 -1.50 19.21
C LEU A 111 -9.70 -0.97 19.97
N GLU A 112 -10.89 -1.47 19.68
CA GLU A 112 -12.15 -1.12 20.35
C GLU A 112 -12.14 -1.50 21.84
N ALA A 113 -11.38 -2.52 22.23
CA ALA A 113 -11.16 -2.90 23.62
C ALA A 113 -10.25 -1.93 24.40
N LEU A 114 -9.59 -0.98 23.72
CA LEU A 114 -8.75 0.03 24.36
C LEU A 114 -9.56 1.29 24.70
N PRO A 115 -9.11 2.09 25.69
CA PRO A 115 -9.73 3.38 25.97
C PRO A 115 -9.82 4.25 24.72
N PRO A 116 -10.91 5.04 24.59
CA PRO A 116 -11.11 5.88 23.43
C PRO A 116 -9.93 6.82 23.24
N VAL A 117 -9.44 6.85 22.00
CA VAL A 117 -8.28 7.64 21.61
C VAL A 117 -8.78 9.04 21.24
N ALA A 118 -8.10 10.09 21.72
CA ALA A 118 -8.41 11.44 21.29
C ALA A 118 -8.38 11.55 19.75
N ALA A 119 -9.35 12.25 19.18
CA ALA A 119 -9.57 12.28 17.73
C ALA A 119 -8.36 12.77 16.93
N GLU A 120 -7.45 13.55 17.54
CA GLU A 120 -6.35 14.21 16.85
C GLU A 120 -5.00 13.95 17.53
N MET A 121 -4.55 12.70 17.51
CA MET A 121 -3.22 12.37 18.06
C MET A 121 -2.14 12.32 16.98
N PRO A 122 -1.00 13.04 17.16
CA PRO A 122 0.14 12.94 16.26
C PRO A 122 0.81 11.55 16.34
N LEU A 123 1.45 11.10 15.25
CA LEU A 123 2.13 9.80 15.20
C LEU A 123 3.15 9.57 16.34
N LYS A 124 3.75 10.64 16.88
CA LYS A 124 4.72 10.55 17.97
C LYS A 124 4.08 10.14 19.29
N SER A 125 2.84 10.56 19.56
CA SER A 125 2.12 10.24 20.80
C SER A 125 1.39 8.90 20.76
N LEU A 126 1.32 8.24 19.59
CA LEU A 126 0.67 6.94 19.49
C LEU A 126 1.41 5.87 20.31
N GLY A 127 0.61 5.15 21.10
CA GLY A 127 1.03 4.00 21.90
C GLY A 127 1.33 2.77 21.04
N ARG A 128 1.95 1.75 21.65
CA ARG A 128 2.39 0.54 20.94
C ARG A 128 1.24 -0.18 20.23
N ASN A 129 0.10 -0.35 20.89
CA ASN A 129 -1.06 -1.06 20.34
C ASN A 129 -1.67 -0.33 19.13
N GLN A 130 -1.74 1.01 19.20
CA GLN A 130 -2.19 1.84 18.06
C GLN A 130 -1.23 1.74 16.88
N LEU A 131 0.09 1.80 17.12
CA LEU A 131 1.09 1.63 16.06
C LEU A 131 1.03 0.25 15.41
N LEU A 132 0.81 -0.80 16.21
CA LEU A 132 0.60 -2.15 15.72
C LEU A 132 -0.67 -2.23 14.89
N HIS A 133 -1.78 -1.68 15.38
CA HIS A 133 -3.03 -1.61 14.66
C HIS A 133 -2.86 -0.96 13.29
N ILE A 134 -2.30 0.25 13.23
CA ILE A 134 -2.07 0.96 11.97
C ILE A 134 -1.17 0.14 11.04
N SER A 135 -0.12 -0.48 11.58
CA SER A 135 0.79 -1.33 10.80
C SER A 135 0.10 -2.58 10.23
N VAL A 136 -0.80 -3.22 10.98
CA VAL A 136 -1.60 -4.36 10.50
C VAL A 136 -2.58 -3.90 9.43
N SER A 137 -3.38 -2.86 9.73
CA SER A 137 -4.45 -2.35 8.86
C SER A 137 -3.92 -1.92 7.49
N LEU A 138 -2.74 -1.29 7.46
CA LEU A 138 -2.07 -0.83 6.22
C LEU A 138 -1.17 -1.89 5.55
N GLY A 139 -1.04 -3.08 6.16
CA GLY A 139 -0.19 -4.17 5.65
C GLY A 139 1.30 -3.86 5.65
N LEU A 140 1.80 -3.08 6.62
CA LEU A 140 3.19 -2.58 6.66
C LEU A 140 4.19 -3.57 7.26
N HIS A 141 3.74 -4.71 7.76
CA HIS A 141 4.61 -5.82 8.14
C HIS A 141 4.06 -7.15 7.63
N SER A 142 4.98 -8.05 7.30
CA SER A 142 4.64 -9.40 6.88
C SER A 142 3.98 -10.15 8.03
N SER A 143 2.99 -10.98 7.70
CA SER A 143 2.49 -11.99 8.65
C SER A 143 3.58 -13.01 9.03
N LEU A 144 4.62 -13.12 8.20
CA LEU A 144 5.78 -13.98 8.37
C LEU A 144 6.88 -13.35 9.25
N TRP A 145 6.56 -12.31 10.03
CA TRP A 145 7.50 -11.88 11.06
C TRP A 145 7.61 -13.04 12.05
N PRO A 146 8.78 -13.68 12.19
CA PRO A 146 8.89 -14.88 13.02
C PRO A 146 8.48 -14.56 14.45
N GLU A 147 7.65 -15.41 15.07
CA GLU A 147 7.28 -15.25 16.49
C GLU A 147 8.52 -15.20 17.39
N SER A 148 9.59 -15.91 17.00
CA SER A 148 10.91 -15.88 17.64
C SER A 148 11.60 -14.52 17.63
N MET A 149 11.21 -13.61 16.72
CA MET A 149 11.74 -12.24 16.62
C MET A 149 10.82 -11.21 17.34
N GLY A 150 9.77 -11.67 18.04
CA GLY A 150 8.85 -10.81 18.79
C GLY A 150 8.00 -9.88 17.92
N LEU A 151 7.39 -8.84 18.48
CA LEU A 151 6.67 -7.82 17.72
C LEU A 151 7.62 -6.67 17.29
N PRO A 152 7.47 -6.08 16.09
CA PRO A 152 8.40 -5.05 15.60
C PRO A 152 8.56 -3.90 16.61
N PRO A 153 9.80 -3.39 16.81
CA PRO A 153 10.03 -2.26 17.71
C PRO A 153 9.22 -1.02 17.28
N SER A 154 8.72 -0.24 18.24
CA SER A 154 7.88 0.93 17.96
C SER A 154 8.56 1.98 17.07
N VAL A 155 9.90 2.08 17.13
CA VAL A 155 10.69 2.95 16.23
C VAL A 155 10.57 2.50 14.77
N VAL A 156 10.61 1.19 14.52
CA VAL A 156 10.46 0.61 13.17
C VAL A 156 9.03 0.83 12.67
N LEU A 157 8.03 0.58 13.51
CA LEU A 157 6.62 0.83 13.19
C LEU A 157 6.39 2.29 12.80
N ARG A 158 6.83 3.24 13.64
CA ARG A 158 6.70 4.69 13.35
C ARG A 158 7.40 5.07 12.05
N ARG A 159 8.59 4.54 11.76
CA ARG A 159 9.30 4.81 10.49
C ARG A 159 8.51 4.32 9.28
N ARG A 160 7.94 3.11 9.33
CA ARG A 160 7.15 2.54 8.24
C ARG A 160 5.84 3.30 8.04
N ILE A 161 5.14 3.61 9.13
CA ILE A 161 3.88 4.37 9.11
C ILE A 161 4.12 5.77 8.55
N ARG A 162 5.16 6.48 8.99
CA ARG A 162 5.51 7.81 8.46
C ARG A 162 5.76 7.80 6.95
N ARG A 163 6.47 6.79 6.44
CA ARG A 163 6.69 6.63 5.00
C ARG A 163 5.38 6.41 4.26
N ARG A 164 4.48 5.57 4.79
CA ARG A 164 3.15 5.35 4.20
C ARG A 164 2.28 6.61 4.25
N MET A 165 2.30 7.36 5.34
CA MET A 165 1.59 8.65 5.45
C MET A 165 2.05 9.64 4.38
N SER A 166 3.38 9.79 4.21
CA SER A 166 3.94 10.69 3.20
C SER A 166 3.62 10.25 1.77
N TYR A 167 3.57 8.94 1.51
CA TYR A 167 3.10 8.41 0.24
C TYR A 167 1.61 8.73 0.01
N LEU A 168 0.75 8.47 0.99
CA LEU A 168 -0.69 8.68 0.87
C LEU A 168 -1.05 10.17 0.73
N GLU A 169 -0.32 11.05 1.42
CA GLU A 169 -0.47 12.51 1.26
C GLU A 169 -0.23 12.96 -0.19
N GLN A 170 0.83 12.44 -0.83
CA GLN A 170 1.11 12.73 -2.23
C GLN A 170 0.06 12.09 -3.16
N ASP A 171 -0.34 10.84 -2.91
CA ASP A 171 -1.37 10.18 -3.73
C ASP A 171 -2.74 10.86 -3.60
N ASP A 172 -3.15 11.30 -2.40
CA ASP A 172 -4.38 12.05 -2.17
C ASP A 172 -4.39 13.38 -2.96
N LEU A 173 -3.27 14.13 -2.93
CA LEU A 173 -3.12 15.35 -3.73
C LEU A 173 -3.23 15.07 -5.23
N LEU A 174 -2.53 14.04 -5.71
CA LEU A 174 -2.53 13.66 -7.11
C LEU A 174 -3.90 13.18 -7.58
N ILE A 175 -4.65 12.44 -6.75
CA ILE A 175 -6.03 12.05 -7.07
C ILE A 175 -6.91 13.29 -7.24
N GLN A 176 -6.81 14.27 -6.33
CA GLN A 176 -7.63 15.48 -6.43
C GLN A 176 -7.29 16.32 -7.66
N ARG A 177 -6.01 16.42 -8.00
CA ARG A 177 -5.51 17.21 -9.13
C ARG A 177 -5.79 16.55 -10.49
N ASP A 178 -5.64 15.23 -10.58
CA ASP A 178 -5.68 14.49 -11.85
C ASP A 178 -7.09 13.92 -12.16
N GLY A 179 -8.13 14.73 -11.97
CA GLY A 179 -9.52 14.40 -12.35
C GLY A 179 -10.36 13.67 -11.30
N GLY A 180 -9.82 13.45 -10.10
CA GLY A 180 -10.57 12.88 -8.97
C GLY A 180 -10.87 11.39 -9.10
N VAL A 181 -11.72 10.89 -8.20
CA VAL A 181 -12.09 9.46 -8.12
C VAL A 181 -12.74 8.95 -9.41
N GLN A 182 -13.46 9.80 -10.12
CA GLN A 182 -14.20 9.50 -11.34
C GLN A 182 -13.28 9.21 -12.54
N ALA A 183 -12.11 9.83 -12.61
CA ALA A 183 -11.12 9.57 -13.66
C ALA A 183 -10.35 8.25 -13.47
N MET A 184 -10.48 7.61 -12.30
CA MET A 184 -9.75 6.39 -11.96
C MET A 184 -10.48 5.13 -12.42
N SER A 185 -9.71 4.12 -12.83
CA SER A 185 -10.24 2.77 -13.09
C SER A 185 -10.64 2.07 -11.79
N LEU A 186 -11.50 1.05 -11.88
CA LEU A 186 -11.91 0.25 -10.73
C LEU A 186 -10.72 -0.37 -10.00
N GLU A 187 -9.73 -0.86 -10.75
CA GLU A 187 -8.51 -1.48 -10.20
C GLU A 187 -7.68 -0.45 -9.42
N GLU A 188 -7.56 0.78 -9.93
CA GLU A 188 -6.87 1.86 -9.24
C GLU A 188 -7.56 2.26 -7.95
N ILE A 189 -8.90 2.27 -7.93
CA ILE A 189 -9.69 2.56 -6.74
C ILE A 189 -9.49 1.45 -5.70
N GLN A 190 -9.55 0.18 -6.11
CA GLN A 190 -9.30 -0.95 -5.22
C GLN A 190 -7.90 -0.88 -4.60
N MET A 191 -6.87 -0.60 -5.41
CA MET A 191 -5.50 -0.43 -4.91
C MET A 191 -5.38 0.76 -3.96
N ALA A 192 -5.92 1.92 -4.33
CA ALA A 192 -5.88 3.13 -3.52
C ALA A 192 -6.54 2.91 -2.13
N LEU A 193 -7.70 2.26 -2.10
CA LEU A 193 -8.41 1.90 -0.86
C LEU A 193 -7.63 0.89 -0.02
N ALA A 194 -7.10 -0.17 -0.64
CA ALA A 194 -6.31 -1.17 0.07
C ALA A 194 -5.04 -0.55 0.71
N GLU A 195 -4.37 0.37 0.02
CA GLU A 195 -3.19 1.10 0.53
C GLU A 195 -3.52 2.04 1.70
N ARG A 196 -4.76 2.52 1.78
CA ARG A 196 -5.33 3.35 2.86
C ARG A 196 -5.88 2.52 4.03
N GLY A 197 -5.83 1.19 3.93
CA GLY A 197 -6.31 0.30 4.98
C GLY A 197 -7.83 0.08 4.95
N VAL A 198 -8.47 0.25 3.79
CA VAL A 198 -9.91 0.05 3.61
C VAL A 198 -10.19 -1.32 3.02
N ASP A 199 -11.22 -1.99 3.53
CA ASP A 199 -11.69 -3.28 3.00
C ASP A 199 -12.27 -3.06 1.59
N ILE A 200 -11.99 -3.94 0.64
CA ILE A 200 -12.42 -3.84 -0.75
C ILE A 200 -13.19 -5.07 -1.23
N LEU A 201 -13.05 -6.21 -0.55
CA LEU A 201 -13.72 -7.45 -0.94
C LEU A 201 -15.23 -7.35 -0.73
N GLY A 202 -15.99 -7.92 -1.68
CA GLY A 202 -17.46 -7.96 -1.62
C GLY A 202 -18.17 -6.62 -1.84
N LYS A 203 -17.44 -5.54 -2.18
CA LYS A 203 -18.02 -4.20 -2.39
C LYS A 203 -18.26 -3.92 -3.87
N SER A 204 -19.38 -3.25 -4.17
CA SER A 204 -19.66 -2.76 -5.51
C SER A 204 -18.76 -1.58 -5.89
N GLU A 205 -18.59 -1.32 -7.18
CA GLU A 205 -17.81 -0.17 -7.65
C GLU A 205 -18.34 1.16 -7.08
N ALA A 206 -19.65 1.34 -7.02
CA ALA A 206 -20.28 2.52 -6.45
C ALA A 206 -19.90 2.72 -4.96
N GLN A 207 -19.90 1.63 -4.18
CA GLN A 207 -19.49 1.65 -2.77
C GLN A 207 -18.00 2.02 -2.63
N LEU A 208 -17.12 1.42 -3.46
CA LEU A 208 -15.68 1.71 -3.44
C LEU A 208 -15.40 3.17 -3.80
N ARG A 209 -16.03 3.70 -4.86
CA ARG A 209 -15.93 5.11 -5.24
C ARG A 209 -16.41 6.04 -4.12
N SER A 210 -17.53 5.69 -3.48
CA SER A 210 -18.06 6.44 -2.34
C SER A 210 -17.08 6.45 -1.16
N GLN A 211 -16.49 5.30 -0.82
CA GLN A 211 -15.52 5.19 0.26
C GLN A 211 -14.23 5.97 0.00
N LEU A 212 -13.72 5.98 -1.22
CA LEU A 212 -12.54 6.77 -1.55
C LEU A 212 -12.84 8.27 -1.48
N ARG A 213 -14.02 8.71 -1.89
CA ARG A 213 -14.47 10.10 -1.70
C ARG A 213 -14.59 10.47 -0.23
N SER A 214 -15.15 9.58 0.60
CA SER A 214 -15.25 9.76 2.05
C SER A 214 -13.87 9.90 2.68
N TRP A 215 -12.90 9.03 2.31
CA TRP A 215 -11.51 9.16 2.73
C TRP A 215 -10.93 10.54 2.45
N LEU A 216 -11.05 11.01 1.20
CA LEU A 216 -10.47 12.29 0.78
C LEU A 216 -11.10 13.48 1.51
N ARG A 217 -12.41 13.45 1.77
CA ARG A 217 -13.12 14.48 2.55
C ARG A 217 -12.72 14.45 4.03
N ALA A 218 -12.65 13.29 4.63
CA ALA A 218 -12.26 13.17 6.03
C ALA A 218 -10.79 13.55 6.24
N ARG A 219 -9.92 13.24 5.28
CA ARG A 219 -8.51 13.62 5.28
C ARG A 219 -8.31 15.12 5.21
N SER A 220 -9.17 15.88 4.53
CA SER A 220 -9.04 17.35 4.48
C SER A 220 -9.47 18.02 5.79
N LYS A 221 -10.32 17.37 6.59
CA LYS A 221 -10.83 17.90 7.86
C LYS A 221 -9.94 17.59 9.07
N GLY A 222 -9.08 16.57 9.01
CA GLY A 222 -8.33 16.12 10.18
C GLY A 222 -7.06 15.32 9.88
N PRO A 223 -6.33 14.90 10.93
CA PRO A 223 -5.09 14.17 10.76
C PRO A 223 -5.34 12.75 10.23
N ILE A 224 -4.49 12.29 9.30
CA ILE A 224 -4.58 10.94 8.71
C ILE A 224 -4.48 9.82 9.77
N THR A 225 -3.85 10.07 10.92
CA THR A 225 -3.78 9.11 12.03
C THR A 225 -5.16 8.78 12.58
N ALA A 226 -6.10 9.73 12.59
CA ALA A 226 -7.48 9.50 12.99
C ALA A 226 -8.17 8.48 12.05
N LEU A 227 -7.97 8.64 10.74
CA LEU A 227 -8.54 7.74 9.73
C LEU A 227 -8.02 6.32 9.83
N PHE A 228 -6.77 6.14 10.27
CA PHE A 228 -6.21 4.80 10.48
C PHE A 228 -6.72 4.12 11.76
N LEU A 229 -7.29 4.87 12.70
CA LEU A 229 -7.80 4.36 13.98
C LEU A 229 -9.32 4.21 13.97
N THR A 230 -10.01 4.68 12.93
CA THR A 230 -11.47 4.59 12.79
C THR A 230 -11.87 3.85 11.52
N ARG A 231 -13.10 3.33 11.50
CA ARG A 231 -13.65 2.65 10.32
C ARG A 231 -14.21 3.66 9.31
N PRO A 232 -14.25 3.31 8.01
CA PRO A 232 -14.87 4.14 6.98
C PRO A 232 -16.30 4.59 7.25
N SER A 233 -17.06 3.80 8.02
CA SER A 233 -18.44 4.10 8.43
C SER A 233 -18.54 5.28 9.39
N VAL A 234 -17.45 5.65 10.08
CA VAL A 234 -17.41 6.67 11.13
C VAL A 234 -16.75 7.96 10.64
N TRP A 235 -16.13 7.95 9.45
CA TRP A 235 -15.53 9.15 8.90
C TRP A 235 -16.60 10.20 8.62
N THR A 236 -16.43 11.38 9.22
CA THR A 236 -17.38 12.50 9.09
C THR A 236 -17.28 13.11 7.69
N VAL A 237 -18.22 12.74 6.83
CA VAL A 237 -18.35 13.23 5.44
C VAL A 237 -18.68 14.71 5.41
#